data_AF-A0A1G3KLU8-F1
#
_entry.id   AF-A0A1G3KLU8-F1
#
_cell.length_a   1.000
_cell.length_b   1.000
_cell.length_c   1.000
_cell.angle_alpha   90.00
_cell.angle_beta   90.00
_cell.angle_gamma   90.00
#
_symmetry.space_group_name_H-M   'P 1'
#
loop_
_entity.id
_entity.type
_entity.pdbx_description
1 polymer ?
#
loop_
_entity_poly.entity_id
_entity_poly.type
_entity_poly.pdbx_seq_one_letter_code
_entity_poly.pdbx_strand_id
1 'polypeptide(L)'
;MKFFFFFLISVFCFSCQPSVKPAADSKEVKKNAPVVEKTSEKQYSFTYKGEAKSVFLTGNFNKWSVDHPEYKMTEKEKNEWIITVPESLLIKGKNEYKFVADSEWKINPEIQSEESGLSGKINILVIQ
;
A
#
# COMPACT_ATOMS: atom_id res chain seq x y z
N MET A 1 56.92 -0.14 41.29
CA MET A 1 58.04 0.53 40.57
C MET A 1 57.38 1.58 39.66
N LYS A 2 57.24 2.84 40.13
CA LYS A 2 58.08 4.03 39.79
C LYS A 2 57.87 4.42 38.31
N PHE A 3 57.30 5.58 37.93
CA PHE A 3 57.70 6.94 38.30
C PHE A 3 56.58 7.99 38.12
N PHE A 4 56.65 9.01 38.99
CA PHE A 4 55.94 10.30 39.00
C PHE A 4 56.91 11.40 38.52
N PHE A 5 56.46 12.43 37.80
CA PHE A 5 57.02 13.80 37.64
C PHE A 5 56.08 14.53 36.64
N PHE A 6 55.23 15.53 36.92
CA PHE A 6 55.22 16.82 37.64
C PHE A 6 56.08 17.95 37.04
N PHE A 7 55.42 19.11 36.90
CA PHE A 7 55.85 20.50 36.55
C PHE A 7 55.99 20.84 35.05
N LEU A 8 55.18 21.73 34.43
CA LEU A 8 54.81 23.16 34.64
C LEU A 8 55.55 24.04 33.61
N ILE A 9 54.80 24.74 32.74
CA ILE A 9 54.98 26.16 32.40
C ILE A 9 53.62 26.68 31.91
N SER A 10 53.02 27.56 32.72
CA SER A 10 51.94 28.45 32.34
C SER A 10 52.52 29.69 31.66
N VAL A 11 51.88 30.16 30.60
CA VAL A 11 51.85 31.59 30.26
C VAL A 11 50.39 31.95 29.92
N PHE A 12 49.74 32.60 30.89
CA PHE A 12 48.60 33.51 30.73
C PHE A 12 49.07 34.70 29.83
N CYS A 13 48.26 35.39 29.01
CA CYS A 13 47.06 36.12 29.40
C CYS A 13 46.44 36.83 28.17
N PHE A 14 45.12 37.02 28.26
CA PHE A 14 44.32 38.18 27.82
C PHE A 14 43.74 38.32 26.40
N SER A 15 42.40 38.29 26.43
CA SER A 15 41.46 39.13 25.68
C SER A 15 41.19 38.81 24.21
N CYS A 16 40.02 38.24 23.94
CA CYS A 16 38.82 39.05 23.76
C CYS A 16 37.56 38.17 23.69
N GLN A 17 36.66 38.29 24.67
CA GLN A 17 35.24 37.93 24.51
C GLN A 17 34.45 39.23 24.40
N PRO A 18 33.55 39.36 23.41
CA PRO A 18 32.35 40.15 23.57
C PRO A 18 31.19 39.25 24.02
N SER A 19 30.66 39.62 25.17
CA SER A 19 29.40 39.23 25.78
C SER A 19 28.21 39.59 24.89
N VAL A 20 27.28 38.66 24.70
CA VAL A 20 25.86 39.00 24.57
C VAL A 20 25.06 38.05 25.48
N LYS A 21 24.31 38.63 26.41
CA LYS A 21 23.33 37.98 27.30
C LYS A 21 21.92 38.54 27.00
N PRO A 22 20.84 37.91 27.50
CA PRO A 22 19.64 37.56 26.73
C PRO A 22 18.40 38.40 27.06
N ALA A 23 17.37 38.36 26.19
CA ALA A 23 15.95 38.49 26.58
C ALA A 23 14.99 38.13 25.43
N ALA A 24 14.02 37.25 25.75
CA ALA A 24 12.64 37.13 25.28
C ALA A 24 12.21 37.69 23.91
N ASP A 25 11.58 36.85 23.07
CA ASP A 25 10.11 36.89 22.88
C ASP A 25 9.65 35.65 22.09
N SER A 26 8.66 34.98 22.66
CA SER A 26 7.75 34.04 22.01
C SER A 26 7.12 34.61 20.74
N LYS A 27 6.99 33.79 19.68
CA LYS A 27 5.80 33.79 18.80
C LYS A 27 5.77 32.57 17.86
N GLU A 28 4.82 31.70 18.16
CA GLU A 28 3.91 30.98 17.27
C GLU A 28 4.34 30.60 15.83
N VAL A 29 4.50 29.28 15.66
CA VAL A 29 3.84 28.44 14.64
C VAL A 29 3.17 29.15 13.45
N LYS A 30 3.68 28.89 12.23
CA LYS A 30 2.82 28.63 11.06
C LYS A 30 3.22 27.32 10.39
N LYS A 31 2.28 26.39 10.54
CA LYS A 31 2.20 25.03 10.01
C LYS A 31 2.00 25.13 8.51
N ASN A 32 2.74 24.36 7.72
CA ASN A 32 2.32 23.87 6.40
C ASN A 32 3.00 22.52 6.18
N ALA A 33 2.66 21.54 7.03
CA ALA A 33 2.76 20.15 6.63
C ALA A 33 1.73 19.95 5.49
N PRO A 34 2.05 19.24 4.40
CA PRO A 34 1.03 18.85 3.44
C PRO A 34 0.01 17.99 4.20
N VAL A 35 -1.18 18.56 4.39
CA VAL A 35 -2.35 17.83 4.84
C VAL A 35 -2.60 16.78 3.76
N VAL A 36 -2.24 15.53 4.03
CA VAL A 36 -2.73 14.40 3.26
C VAL A 36 -4.22 14.36 3.55
N GLU A 37 -4.99 15.06 2.73
CA GLU A 37 -6.44 14.94 2.73
C GLU A 37 -6.74 13.48 2.45
N LYS A 38 -7.29 12.80 3.46
CA LYS A 38 -7.73 11.42 3.39
C LYS A 38 -8.97 11.37 2.50
N THR A 39 -8.77 11.49 1.19
CA THR A 39 -9.82 11.24 0.20
C THR A 39 -10.28 9.80 0.41
N SER A 40 -11.55 9.60 0.73
CA SER A 40 -12.14 8.27 0.90
C SER A 40 -11.99 7.51 -0.42
N GLU A 41 -11.03 6.58 -0.47
CA GLU A 41 -10.80 5.78 -1.66
C GLU A 41 -11.96 4.81 -1.88
N LYS A 42 -12.52 4.82 -3.09
CA LYS A 42 -13.58 3.91 -3.50
C LYS A 42 -13.02 2.49 -3.58
N GLN A 43 -13.87 1.50 -3.29
CA GLN A 43 -13.49 0.10 -3.28
C GLN A 43 -14.51 -0.73 -4.06
N TYR A 44 -14.04 -1.84 -4.63
CA TYR A 44 -14.84 -2.75 -5.42
C TYR A 44 -14.77 -4.16 -4.81
N SER A 45 -15.94 -4.77 -4.61
CA SER A 45 -16.03 -6.13 -4.07
C SER A 45 -16.21 -7.14 -5.20
N PHE A 46 -15.40 -8.19 -5.19
CA PHE A 46 -15.50 -9.31 -6.10
C PHE A 46 -15.92 -10.54 -5.30
N THR A 47 -16.91 -11.26 -5.80
CA THR A 47 -17.45 -12.46 -5.16
C THR A 47 -17.38 -13.63 -6.14
N TYR A 48 -16.93 -14.77 -5.63
CA TYR A 48 -16.94 -16.06 -6.32
C TYR A 48 -17.65 -17.09 -5.45
N LYS A 49 -18.57 -17.86 -6.05
CA LYS A 49 -19.27 -18.95 -5.38
C LYS A 49 -18.81 -20.28 -5.97
N GLY A 50 -18.22 -21.14 -5.16
CA GLY A 50 -17.71 -22.44 -5.57
C GLY A 50 -16.87 -23.12 -4.49
N GLU A 51 -16.87 -24.44 -4.52
CA GLU A 51 -16.00 -25.25 -3.67
C GLU A 51 -14.56 -25.13 -4.16
N ALA A 52 -13.67 -24.72 -3.27
CA ALA A 52 -12.24 -24.57 -3.51
C ALA A 52 -11.49 -24.61 -2.17
N LYS A 53 -10.18 -24.79 -2.20
CA LYS A 53 -9.29 -24.58 -1.03
C LYS A 53 -8.65 -23.20 -1.05
N SER A 54 -8.48 -22.64 -2.25
CA SER A 54 -7.90 -21.32 -2.45
C SER A 54 -8.46 -20.69 -3.71
N VAL A 55 -8.75 -19.40 -3.63
CA VAL A 55 -9.24 -18.62 -4.77
C VAL A 55 -8.45 -17.32 -4.88
N PHE A 56 -8.02 -16.99 -6.10
CA PHE A 56 -7.35 -15.74 -6.43
C PHE A 56 -8.15 -14.99 -7.49
N LEU A 57 -8.17 -13.66 -7.36
CA LEU A 57 -8.67 -12.76 -8.38
C LEU A 57 -7.55 -12.45 -9.38
N THR A 58 -7.83 -12.60 -10.67
CA THR A 58 -6.83 -12.44 -11.73
C THR A 58 -7.41 -11.62 -12.87
N GLY A 59 -6.66 -10.64 -13.38
CA GLY A 59 -7.14 -9.76 -14.44
C GLY A 59 -6.05 -8.90 -15.07
N ASN A 60 -6.45 -7.99 -15.95
CA ASN A 60 -5.52 -7.09 -16.63
C ASN A 60 -4.75 -6.17 -15.65
N PHE A 61 -5.38 -5.73 -14.55
CA PHE A 61 -4.77 -4.90 -13.51
C PHE A 61 -3.59 -5.58 -12.77
N ASN A 62 -3.57 -6.92 -12.69
CA ASN A 62 -2.47 -7.67 -12.08
C ASN A 62 -1.67 -8.52 -13.09
N LYS A 63 -1.74 -8.15 -14.38
CA LYS A 63 -1.05 -8.83 -15.49
C LYS A 63 -1.37 -10.32 -15.59
N TRP A 64 -2.60 -10.71 -15.26
CA TRP A 64 -3.06 -12.09 -15.29
C TRP A 64 -2.28 -13.04 -14.36
N SER A 65 -1.75 -12.53 -13.24
CA SER A 65 -1.08 -13.35 -12.23
C SER A 65 -2.07 -14.24 -11.47
N VAL A 66 -1.80 -15.54 -11.43
CA VAL A 66 -2.73 -16.59 -10.95
C VAL A 66 -2.67 -16.85 -9.44
N ASP A 67 -1.60 -16.43 -8.78
CA ASP A 67 -1.29 -16.73 -7.38
C ASP A 67 -0.77 -15.50 -6.61
N HIS A 68 -1.10 -14.28 -7.09
CA HIS A 68 -0.64 -13.05 -6.46
C HIS A 68 -1.22 -12.88 -5.06
N PRO A 69 -0.40 -12.79 -3.99
CA PRO A 69 -0.87 -12.77 -2.60
C PRO A 69 -1.87 -11.65 -2.28
N GLU A 70 -1.67 -10.45 -2.85
CA GLU A 70 -2.57 -9.30 -2.66
C GLU A 70 -3.99 -9.51 -3.23
N TYR A 71 -4.15 -10.47 -4.15
CA TYR A 71 -5.43 -10.78 -4.79
C TYR A 71 -6.03 -12.12 -4.31
N LYS A 72 -5.49 -12.67 -3.22
CA LYS A 72 -6.05 -13.87 -2.58
C LYS A 72 -7.40 -13.53 -1.93
N MET A 73 -8.42 -14.30 -2.27
CA MET A 73 -9.77 -14.14 -1.74
C MET A 73 -9.92 -14.83 -0.37
N THR A 74 -10.82 -14.31 0.44
CA THR A 74 -11.18 -14.87 1.74
C THR A 74 -12.50 -15.59 1.65
N GLU A 75 -12.58 -16.81 2.17
CA GLU A 75 -13.85 -17.51 2.33
C GLU A 75 -14.65 -16.86 3.47
N LYS A 76 -15.78 -16.25 3.13
CA LYS A 76 -16.66 -15.56 4.09
C LYS A 76 -17.72 -16.49 4.65
N GLU A 77 -18.30 -17.30 3.78
CA GLU A 77 -19.27 -18.35 4.09
C GLU A 77 -18.88 -19.60 3.28
N LYS A 78 -19.47 -20.76 3.60
CA LYS A 78 -19.12 -22.01 2.93
C LYS A 78 -19.24 -21.87 1.41
N ASN A 79 -18.13 -22.05 0.71
CA ASN A 79 -18.02 -21.92 -0.75
C ASN A 79 -18.30 -20.51 -1.28
N GLU A 80 -18.24 -19.46 -0.45
CA GLU A 80 -18.36 -18.06 -0.86
C GLU A 80 -17.06 -17.30 -0.57
N TRP A 81 -16.40 -16.88 -1.64
CA TRP A 81 -15.12 -16.19 -1.63
C TRP A 81 -15.32 -14.72 -1.96
N ILE A 82 -14.71 -13.85 -1.15
CA ILE A 82 -14.80 -12.40 -1.33
C ILE A 82 -13.41 -11.76 -1.26
N ILE A 83 -13.23 -10.71 -2.06
CA ILE A 83 -12.13 -9.76 -1.92
C ILE A 83 -12.64 -8.35 -2.19
N THR A 84 -12.12 -7.39 -1.44
CA THR A 84 -12.36 -5.97 -1.67
C THR A 84 -11.07 -5.33 -2.15
N VAL A 85 -11.11 -4.74 -3.34
CA VAL A 85 -9.94 -4.13 -3.99
C VAL A 85 -10.16 -2.61 -4.07
N PRO A 86 -9.22 -1.80 -3.58
CA PRO A 86 -9.28 -0.35 -3.74
C PRO A 86 -9.18 0.06 -5.22
N GLU A 87 -9.85 1.14 -5.61
CA GLU A 87 -9.88 1.63 -6.98
C GLU A 87 -8.47 1.94 -7.52
N SER A 88 -7.51 2.37 -6.68
CA SER A 88 -6.12 2.60 -7.11
C SER A 88 -5.40 1.37 -7.64
N LEU A 89 -5.84 0.16 -7.29
CA LEU A 89 -5.28 -1.11 -7.79
C LEU A 89 -6.03 -1.65 -9.01
N LEU A 90 -6.98 -0.89 -9.54
CA LEU A 90 -7.75 -1.23 -10.73
C LEU A 90 -7.46 -0.22 -11.84
N ILE A 91 -7.79 -0.59 -13.07
CA ILE A 91 -7.59 0.26 -14.25
C ILE A 91 -8.84 1.12 -14.45
N LYS A 92 -8.66 2.43 -14.70
CA LYS A 92 -9.77 3.28 -15.16
C LYS A 92 -10.28 2.79 -16.52
N GLY A 93 -11.59 2.63 -16.67
CA GLY A 93 -12.20 2.01 -17.84
C GLY A 93 -12.41 0.51 -17.66
N LYS A 94 -12.07 -0.29 -18.68
CA LYS A 94 -12.43 -1.71 -18.75
C LYS A 94 -11.42 -2.60 -18.01
N ASN A 95 -11.88 -3.28 -16.96
CA ASN A 95 -11.14 -4.32 -16.25
C ASN A 95 -11.69 -5.69 -16.66
N GLU A 96 -10.82 -6.50 -17.23
CA GLU A 96 -11.10 -7.89 -17.61
C GLU A 96 -10.57 -8.80 -16.50
N TYR A 97 -11.40 -9.71 -16.00
CA TYR A 97 -11.00 -10.57 -14.89
C TYR A 97 -11.64 -11.96 -14.92
N LYS A 98 -11.01 -12.88 -14.18
CA LYS A 98 -11.45 -14.25 -13.87
C LYS A 98 -11.02 -14.60 -12.45
N PHE A 99 -11.44 -15.78 -12.00
CA PHE A 99 -10.99 -16.37 -10.75
C PHE A 99 -10.11 -17.58 -11.04
N VAL A 100 -9.09 -17.79 -10.22
CA VAL A 100 -8.31 -19.03 -10.21
C VAL A 100 -8.65 -19.75 -8.91
N ALA A 101 -9.43 -20.83 -9.01
CA ALA A 101 -9.83 -21.66 -7.88
C ALA A 101 -9.08 -22.99 -7.97
N ASP A 102 -8.24 -23.30 -6.99
CA ASP A 102 -7.40 -24.51 -6.95
C ASP A 102 -6.63 -24.77 -8.26
N SER A 103 -6.06 -23.70 -8.83
CA SER A 103 -5.32 -23.68 -10.11
C SER A 103 -6.16 -23.85 -11.38
N GLU A 104 -7.50 -23.83 -11.26
CA GLU A 104 -8.41 -23.85 -12.40
C GLU A 104 -9.02 -22.48 -12.68
N TRP A 105 -9.10 -22.10 -13.95
CA TRP A 105 -9.77 -20.87 -14.37
C TRP A 105 -11.29 -21.00 -14.22
N LYS A 106 -11.89 -20.08 -13.47
CA LYS A 106 -13.33 -19.98 -13.23
C LYS A 106 -13.83 -18.60 -13.61
N ILE A 107 -15.10 -18.56 -14.02
CA ILE A 107 -15.85 -17.33 -14.26
C ILE A 107 -16.97 -17.24 -13.24
N ASN A 108 -17.45 -16.03 -12.96
CA ASN A 108 -18.69 -15.88 -12.22
C ASN A 108 -19.85 -15.86 -13.23
N PRO A 109 -20.73 -16.89 -13.26
CA PRO A 109 -21.83 -16.95 -14.22
C PRO A 109 -22.93 -15.91 -13.98
N GLU A 110 -22.97 -15.29 -12.79
CA GLU A 110 -24.00 -14.31 -12.41
C GLU A 110 -23.68 -12.88 -12.91
N ILE A 111 -22.49 -12.65 -13.48
CA ILE A 111 -22.02 -11.32 -13.91
C ILE A 111 -21.96 -11.24 -15.44
N GLN A 112 -22.14 -10.03 -15.99
CA GLN A 112 -21.96 -9.77 -17.42
C GLN A 112 -20.57 -10.25 -17.88
N SER A 113 -20.57 -11.12 -18.89
CA SER A 113 -19.36 -11.72 -19.45
C SER A 113 -19.28 -11.47 -20.95
N GLU A 114 -18.09 -11.16 -21.45
CA GLU A 114 -17.79 -11.11 -22.88
C GLU A 114 -17.21 -12.45 -23.36
N GLU A 115 -17.37 -12.77 -24.64
CA GLU A 115 -16.73 -13.94 -25.25
C GLU A 115 -15.33 -13.55 -25.75
N SER A 116 -14.29 -14.13 -25.16
CA SER A 116 -12.92 -13.99 -25.63
C SER A 116 -12.58 -15.19 -26.51
N GLY A 117 -12.40 -14.97 -27.81
CA GLY A 117 -12.25 -16.02 -28.83
C GLY A 117 -11.10 -17.01 -28.64
N LEU A 118 -10.19 -16.77 -27.68
CA LEU A 118 -9.09 -17.68 -27.33
C LEU A 118 -9.16 -18.24 -25.90
N SER A 119 -9.92 -17.62 -25.00
CA SER A 119 -9.91 -17.95 -23.56
C SER A 119 -11.29 -18.27 -22.98
N GLY A 120 -12.33 -18.31 -23.82
CA GLY A 120 -13.72 -18.49 -23.40
C GLY A 120 -14.31 -17.21 -22.80
N LYS A 121 -15.30 -17.35 -21.92
CA LYS A 121 -15.96 -16.20 -21.29
C LYS A 121 -15.03 -15.46 -20.33
N ILE A 122 -15.18 -14.14 -20.23
CA ILE A 122 -14.41 -13.25 -19.36
C ILE A 122 -15.33 -12.26 -18.66
N ASN A 123 -15.11 -11.97 -17.37
CA ASN A 123 -15.92 -11.00 -16.64
C ASN A 123 -15.40 -9.58 -16.87
N ILE A 124 -16.31 -8.61 -16.92
CA ILE A 124 -15.98 -7.20 -17.14
C ILE A 124 -16.43 -6.34 -15.96
N LEU A 125 -15.55 -5.45 -15.50
CA LEU A 125 -15.86 -4.36 -14.58
C LEU A 125 -15.45 -3.03 -15.23
N VAL A 126 -16.40 -2.12 -15.44
CA VAL A 126 -16.13 -0.79 -15.97
C VAL A 126 -16.08 0.23 -14.85
N ILE A 127 -14.94 0.91 -14.72
CA ILE A 127 -14.70 2.02 -13.77
C ILE A 127 -14.73 3.33 -14.55
N GLN A 128 -15.44 4.34 -14.04
CA GLN A 128 -15.63 5.66 -14.66
C GLN A 128 -14.82 6.72 -13.92
#